data_AF-A0A146GAH9-F1
#
_entry.id   AF-A0A146GAH9-F1
#
_cell.length_a   1.000
_cell.length_b   1.000
_cell.length_c   1.000
_cell.angle_alpha   90.00
_cell.angle_beta   90.00
_cell.angle_gamma   90.00
#
_symmetry.space_group_name_H-M   'P 1'
#
loop_
_entity.id
_entity.type
_entity.pdbx_description
1 polymer ?
#
loop_
_entity_poly.entity_id
_entity_poly.type
_entity_poly.pdbx_seq_one_letter_code
_entity_poly.pdbx_strand_id
1 'polypeptide(L)'
;MKSVVAVLGIFAVVGASYGAVLFDFNTPGQLTGNFSSAQSGLTIQSGTGGLNNSGCLDISATDYENGPWQIFTLNTPFSGNLDTWQVSFYYKGNANNNPTLGVTTEPVPLLTDGQPGNGGSVYYPIINVTSGGANGGEMGISSYSGSGESEWKVSPVAGGLPTTTNWYFYELTVSYLGSNNFSVTGTLNSASSDGTVGSLLASASQTFNNPAIAGDSTAYIYFQVSGGVAIDNLSTTAVPEPTTLGLLAGGGLLVFAAYRRRMARA
;
A
#
# COMPACT_ATOMS: atom_id res chain seq x y z
N MET A 1 44.22 -36.29 26.19
CA MET A 1 42.79 -36.03 26.37
C MET A 1 42.39 -34.97 25.34
N LYS A 2 41.53 -35.32 24.37
CA LYS A 2 41.11 -34.42 23.28
C LYS A 2 39.79 -33.76 23.70
N SER A 3 39.83 -32.47 24.02
CA SER A 3 38.64 -31.71 24.39
C SER A 3 37.88 -31.28 23.13
N VAL A 4 36.66 -31.80 22.97
CA VAL A 4 35.70 -31.34 21.96
C VAL A 4 34.97 -30.13 22.56
N VAL A 5 35.20 -28.95 22.02
CA VAL A 5 34.46 -27.73 22.39
C VAL A 5 33.23 -27.65 21.51
N ALA A 6 32.05 -27.83 22.10
CA ALA A 6 30.77 -27.59 21.43
C ALA A 6 30.57 -26.07 21.28
N VAL A 7 30.47 -25.60 20.04
CA VAL A 7 30.11 -24.21 19.73
C VAL A 7 28.59 -24.13 19.72
N LEU A 8 28.02 -23.55 20.78
CA LEU A 8 26.60 -23.18 20.82
C LEU A 8 26.43 -21.89 20.02
N GLY A 9 25.91 -21.99 18.79
CA GLY A 9 25.54 -20.84 17.98
C GLY A 9 24.22 -20.25 18.49
N ILE A 10 24.28 -19.13 19.19
CA ILE A 10 23.10 -18.31 19.48
C ILE A 10 22.83 -17.47 18.23
N PHE A 11 21.79 -17.83 17.47
CA PHE A 11 21.25 -16.98 16.42
C PHE A 11 20.43 -15.87 17.08
N ALA A 12 20.97 -14.65 17.10
CA ALA A 12 20.17 -13.48 17.44
C ALA A 12 19.22 -13.20 16.27
N VAL A 13 17.92 -13.44 16.47
CA VAL A 13 16.88 -12.99 15.55
C VAL A 13 16.76 -11.48 15.74
N VAL A 14 17.39 -10.71 14.86
CA VAL A 14 17.17 -9.28 14.77
C VAL A 14 15.80 -9.11 14.11
N GLY A 15 14.80 -8.67 14.88
CA GLY A 15 13.53 -8.25 14.30
C GLY A 15 13.78 -7.01 13.43
N ALA A 16 13.57 -7.15 12.12
CA ALA A 16 13.64 -6.02 11.21
C ALA A 16 12.53 -5.03 11.55
N SER A 17 12.88 -3.78 11.89
CA SER A 17 11.91 -2.70 11.97
C SER A 17 11.70 -2.14 10.57
N TYR A 18 10.50 -2.32 10.01
CA TYR A 18 10.11 -1.76 8.72
C TYR A 18 10.05 -0.23 8.81
N GLY A 19 10.76 0.46 7.92
CA GLY A 19 10.69 1.92 7.80
C GLY A 19 9.51 2.33 6.93
N ALA A 20 8.73 3.33 7.37
CA ALA A 20 7.68 3.90 6.53
C ALA A 20 8.32 4.61 5.31
N VAL A 21 7.86 4.27 4.11
CA VAL A 21 8.19 4.99 2.87
C VAL A 21 7.07 6.00 2.62
N LEU A 22 7.43 7.26 2.39
CA LEU A 22 6.49 8.36 2.13
C LEU A 22 6.71 8.94 0.72
N PHE A 23 5.63 9.10 -0.01
CA PHE A 23 5.56 9.80 -1.30
C PHE A 23 4.62 11.00 -1.18
N ASP A 24 5.19 12.19 -1.10
CA ASP A 24 4.49 13.48 -0.95
C ASP A 24 4.20 14.18 -2.30
N PHE A 25 4.59 13.54 -3.40
CA PHE A 25 4.42 14.04 -4.77
C PHE A 25 4.85 15.51 -4.97
N ASN A 26 5.86 15.99 -4.24
CA ASN A 26 6.44 17.32 -4.44
C ASN A 26 7.37 17.40 -5.67
N THR A 27 7.80 16.26 -6.21
CA THR A 27 8.73 16.20 -7.35
C THR A 27 8.22 15.29 -8.48
N PRO A 28 8.13 15.74 -9.75
CA PRO A 28 7.60 14.96 -10.88
C PRO A 28 8.20 13.54 -11.07
N GLY A 29 9.42 13.31 -10.55
CA GLY A 29 10.09 12.01 -10.59
C GLY A 29 9.57 11.00 -9.58
N GLN A 30 8.83 11.41 -8.54
CA GLN A 30 8.32 10.48 -7.53
C GLN A 30 7.29 9.52 -8.10
N LEU A 31 6.34 10.01 -8.92
CA LEU A 31 5.37 9.13 -9.54
C LEU A 31 6.04 8.19 -10.55
N THR A 32 6.73 8.76 -11.55
CA THR A 32 7.33 8.00 -12.66
C THR A 32 8.47 7.08 -12.25
N GLY A 33 9.20 7.40 -11.17
CA GLY A 33 10.30 6.60 -10.66
C GLY A 33 9.87 5.47 -9.71
N ASN A 34 8.77 5.65 -8.98
CA ASN A 34 8.37 4.71 -7.92
C ASN A 34 7.11 3.92 -8.24
N PHE A 35 6.34 4.30 -9.25
CA PHE A 35 5.11 3.62 -9.62
C PHE A 35 5.13 3.19 -11.08
N SER A 36 4.48 2.06 -11.32
CA SER A 36 4.12 1.59 -12.65
C SER A 36 2.61 1.72 -12.84
N SER A 37 2.18 1.92 -14.08
CA SER A 37 0.76 2.01 -14.42
C SER A 37 0.45 1.07 -15.58
N ALA A 38 -0.71 0.41 -15.49
CA ALA A 38 -1.24 -0.44 -16.54
C ALA A 38 -1.88 0.37 -17.69
N GLN A 39 -2.03 1.70 -17.52
CA GLN A 39 -2.73 2.56 -18.45
C GLN A 39 -1.82 3.61 -19.08
N SER A 40 -2.09 3.92 -20.34
CA SER A 40 -1.45 5.01 -21.09
C SER A 40 -2.32 6.26 -21.02
N GLY A 41 -1.79 7.38 -20.53
CA GLY A 41 -2.52 8.65 -20.43
C GLY A 41 -1.96 9.52 -19.32
N LEU A 42 -2.09 10.84 -19.46
CA LEU A 42 -1.44 11.80 -18.59
C LEU A 42 -1.98 11.74 -17.16
N THR A 43 -1.10 11.35 -16.25
CA THR A 43 -1.22 11.72 -14.85
C THR A 43 -0.54 13.07 -14.65
N ILE A 44 -1.25 14.06 -14.12
CA ILE A 44 -0.67 15.37 -13.85
C ILE A 44 -0.24 15.38 -12.39
N GLN A 45 1.06 15.20 -12.18
CA GLN A 45 1.61 15.59 -10.89
C GLN A 45 1.64 17.12 -10.84
N SER A 46 0.84 17.71 -9.96
CA SER A 46 0.81 19.15 -9.74
C SER A 46 1.84 19.50 -8.67
N GLY A 47 2.53 20.63 -8.83
CA GLY A 47 3.43 21.17 -7.80
C GLY A 47 2.69 21.91 -6.67
N THR A 48 1.37 22.02 -6.77
CA THR A 48 0.49 22.73 -5.82
C THR A 48 -0.88 22.07 -5.74
N GLY A 49 -1.62 22.28 -4.65
CA GLY A 49 -2.99 21.76 -4.49
C GLY A 49 -3.12 20.52 -3.60
N GLY A 50 -1.99 19.97 -3.14
CA GLY A 50 -1.90 18.98 -2.07
C GLY A 50 -2.08 19.57 -0.67
N LEU A 51 -1.74 18.79 0.36
CA LEU A 51 -1.78 19.21 1.75
C LEU A 51 -0.81 20.36 2.02
N ASN A 52 -1.24 21.39 2.76
CA ASN A 52 -0.48 22.62 2.95
C ASN A 52 0.01 23.25 1.64
N ASN A 53 -0.73 23.04 0.54
CA ASN A 53 -0.36 23.47 -0.80
C ASN A 53 0.95 22.83 -1.33
N SER A 54 1.26 21.61 -0.86
CA SER A 54 2.27 20.72 -1.46
C SER A 54 1.89 20.34 -2.90
N GLY A 55 2.80 19.62 -3.55
CA GLY A 55 2.49 18.85 -4.73
C GLY A 55 1.48 17.73 -4.43
N CYS A 56 0.81 17.27 -5.48
CA CYS A 56 -0.13 16.17 -5.39
C CYS A 56 -0.23 15.44 -6.72
N LEU A 57 -0.80 14.25 -6.66
CA LEU A 57 -1.32 13.58 -7.83
C LEU A 57 -2.68 14.20 -8.19
N ASP A 58 -2.74 15.03 -9.22
CA ASP A 58 -3.99 15.59 -9.74
C ASP A 58 -4.46 14.77 -10.94
N ILE A 59 -5.58 14.09 -10.76
CA ILE A 59 -6.24 13.37 -11.85
C ILE A 59 -7.39 14.27 -12.28
N SER A 60 -7.14 15.09 -13.30
CA SER A 60 -8.07 16.14 -13.73
C SER A 60 -9.45 15.57 -14.07
N ALA A 61 -10.53 16.23 -13.61
CA ALA A 61 -11.92 15.84 -13.93
C ALA A 61 -12.23 15.96 -15.43
N THR A 62 -11.59 16.91 -16.11
CA THR A 62 -11.81 17.22 -17.53
C THR A 62 -11.32 16.13 -18.47
N ASP A 63 -10.39 15.30 -18.03
CA ASP A 63 -9.90 14.22 -18.88
C ASP A 63 -10.82 13.01 -18.86
N TYR A 64 -11.63 12.80 -17.81
CA TYR A 64 -12.25 11.49 -17.59
C TYR A 64 -13.40 11.45 -16.55
N GLU A 65 -14.42 12.31 -16.66
CA GLU A 65 -15.67 12.23 -15.86
C GLU A 65 -16.41 10.87 -15.99
N ASN A 66 -16.07 10.06 -17.01
CA ASN A 66 -16.48 8.66 -17.19
C ASN A 66 -15.30 7.76 -17.60
N GLY A 67 -14.07 8.12 -17.22
CA GLY A 67 -12.87 7.48 -17.75
C GLY A 67 -12.37 6.24 -17.05
N PRO A 68 -11.40 5.54 -17.69
CA PRO A 68 -10.78 4.36 -17.12
C PRO A 68 -10.02 4.74 -15.84
N TRP A 69 -10.33 4.02 -14.75
CA TRP A 69 -9.73 4.20 -13.43
C TRP A 69 -8.22 4.15 -13.52
N GLN A 70 -7.47 5.15 -13.05
CA GLN A 70 -6.01 5.09 -13.09
C GLN A 70 -5.48 4.19 -11.97
N ILE A 71 -4.66 3.21 -12.32
CA ILE A 71 -4.00 2.30 -11.37
C ILE A 71 -2.51 2.59 -11.34
N PHE A 72 -2.00 2.73 -10.12
CA PHE A 72 -0.59 2.93 -9.83
C PHE A 72 -0.12 1.85 -8.86
N THR A 73 0.84 1.04 -9.29
CA THR A 73 1.46 -0.01 -8.50
C THR A 73 2.84 0.45 -8.05
N LEU A 74 3.14 0.34 -6.77
CA LEU A 74 4.47 0.65 -6.24
C LEU A 74 5.49 -0.34 -6.83
N ASN A 75 6.59 0.16 -7.37
CA ASN A 75 7.61 -0.66 -8.03
C ASN A 75 8.38 -1.57 -7.07
N THR A 76 8.36 -1.26 -5.76
CA THR A 76 9.07 -2.06 -4.76
C THR A 76 8.19 -3.20 -4.26
N PRO A 77 8.53 -4.47 -4.58
CA PRO A 77 7.77 -5.62 -4.11
C PRO A 77 8.00 -5.88 -2.62
N PHE A 78 7.11 -6.65 -2.02
CA PHE A 78 7.22 -7.21 -0.67
C PHE A 78 6.74 -8.67 -0.65
N SER A 79 7.06 -9.41 0.43
CA SER A 79 6.54 -10.78 0.60
C SER A 79 5.08 -10.74 1.03
N GLY A 80 4.18 -11.43 0.34
CA GLY A 80 2.76 -11.37 0.66
C GLY A 80 2.39 -11.92 2.04
N ASN A 81 3.26 -12.73 2.65
CA ASN A 81 3.09 -13.32 3.98
C ASN A 81 3.75 -12.53 5.14
N LEU A 82 4.01 -11.23 4.97
CA LEU A 82 4.47 -10.39 6.08
C LEU A 82 3.44 -10.37 7.22
N ASP A 83 3.92 -10.45 8.46
CA ASP A 83 3.08 -10.48 9.67
C ASP A 83 2.07 -9.32 9.71
N THR A 84 2.52 -8.11 9.37
CA THR A 84 1.64 -6.94 9.21
C THR A 84 2.23 -5.97 8.21
N TRP A 85 1.36 -5.38 7.40
CA TRP A 85 1.69 -4.23 6.58
C TRP A 85 0.56 -3.21 6.57
N GLN A 86 0.93 -1.96 6.33
CA GLN A 86 -0.01 -0.84 6.28
C GLN A 86 0.30 0.03 5.06
N VAL A 87 -0.75 0.56 4.45
CA VAL A 87 -0.68 1.61 3.44
C VAL A 87 -1.73 2.66 3.73
N SER A 88 -1.37 3.92 3.55
CA SER A 88 -2.28 5.03 3.66
C SER A 88 -1.98 6.13 2.65
N PHE A 89 -2.97 6.98 2.38
CA PHE A 89 -2.78 8.22 1.65
C PHE A 89 -3.82 9.25 2.10
N TYR A 90 -3.57 10.51 1.73
CA TYR A 90 -4.56 11.56 1.79
C TYR A 90 -5.24 11.71 0.44
N TYR A 91 -6.55 11.91 0.50
CA TYR A 91 -7.41 11.95 -0.66
C TYR A 91 -8.36 13.14 -0.58
N LYS A 92 -8.49 13.86 -1.69
CA LYS A 92 -9.45 14.94 -1.87
C LYS A 92 -10.35 14.60 -3.05
N GLY A 93 -11.62 14.30 -2.77
CA GLY A 93 -12.59 13.86 -3.76
C GLY A 93 -13.86 13.34 -3.07
N ASN A 94 -14.76 12.71 -3.82
CA ASN A 94 -16.02 12.17 -3.29
C ASN A 94 -16.14 10.65 -3.53
N ALA A 95 -17.26 10.04 -3.15
CA ALA A 95 -17.48 8.60 -3.31
C ALA A 95 -17.60 8.11 -4.76
N ASN A 96 -17.89 8.98 -5.73
CA ASN A 96 -17.98 8.60 -7.15
C ASN A 96 -16.60 8.38 -7.78
N ASN A 97 -15.54 8.93 -7.17
CA ASN A 97 -14.20 8.75 -7.71
C ASN A 97 -13.55 7.41 -7.33
N ASN A 98 -14.26 6.60 -6.54
CA ASN A 98 -13.92 5.24 -6.15
C ASN A 98 -12.42 5.04 -5.78
N PRO A 99 -11.89 5.77 -4.78
CA PRO A 99 -10.53 5.55 -4.33
C PRO A 99 -10.40 4.13 -3.77
N THR A 100 -9.39 3.41 -4.25
CA THR A 100 -9.12 2.02 -3.85
C THR A 100 -7.66 1.87 -3.45
N LEU A 101 -7.42 1.12 -2.37
CA LEU A 101 -6.11 0.61 -1.96
C LEU A 101 -6.15 -0.91 -1.99
N GLY A 102 -5.05 -1.53 -2.44
CA GLY A 102 -4.97 -2.98 -2.43
C GLY A 102 -3.58 -3.50 -2.70
N VAL A 103 -3.53 -4.80 -2.98
CA VAL A 103 -2.31 -5.53 -3.33
C VAL A 103 -2.45 -6.15 -4.70
N THR A 104 -1.35 -6.43 -5.37
CA THR A 104 -1.28 -7.22 -6.60
C THR A 104 -0.03 -8.09 -6.57
N THR A 105 0.02 -9.19 -7.32
CA THR A 105 1.28 -9.96 -7.50
C THR A 105 2.00 -9.64 -8.80
N GLU A 106 1.45 -8.71 -9.58
CA GLU A 106 2.04 -8.23 -10.82
C GLU A 106 2.34 -6.73 -10.69
N PRO A 107 3.54 -6.25 -11.08
CA PRO A 107 3.86 -4.83 -11.04
C PRO A 107 2.98 -4.05 -12.03
N VAL A 108 2.67 -4.63 -13.18
CA VAL A 108 1.74 -4.08 -14.17
C VAL A 108 0.59 -5.08 -14.36
N PRO A 109 -0.42 -5.07 -13.48
CA PRO A 109 -1.50 -6.03 -13.53
C PRO A 109 -2.36 -5.85 -14.78
N LEU A 110 -2.90 -6.96 -15.29
CA LEU A 110 -3.99 -6.89 -16.25
C LEU A 110 -5.23 -6.35 -15.55
N LEU A 111 -6.05 -5.59 -16.27
CA LEU A 111 -7.26 -5.02 -15.71
C LEU A 111 -8.46 -5.86 -16.11
N THR A 112 -9.24 -6.27 -15.12
CA THR A 112 -10.56 -6.87 -15.35
C THR A 112 -11.58 -6.11 -14.54
N ASP A 113 -12.66 -5.66 -15.18
CA ASP A 113 -13.66 -4.78 -14.57
C ASP A 113 -13.03 -3.58 -13.86
N GLY A 114 -11.90 -3.10 -14.42
CA GLY A 114 -11.10 -1.99 -13.92
C GLY A 114 -10.22 -2.29 -12.70
N GLN A 115 -10.29 -3.47 -12.06
CA GLN A 115 -9.41 -3.83 -10.94
C GLN A 115 -8.19 -4.64 -11.40
N PRO A 116 -7.05 -4.59 -10.67
CA PRO A 116 -5.92 -5.49 -10.88
C PRO A 116 -6.29 -6.97 -10.79
N GLY A 117 -6.03 -7.73 -11.86
CA GLY A 117 -6.20 -9.18 -11.92
C GLY A 117 -5.06 -9.87 -12.68
N ASN A 118 -4.85 -11.16 -12.42
CA ASN A 118 -3.82 -11.94 -13.11
C ASN A 118 -4.42 -12.91 -14.14
N GLY A 119 -4.73 -12.42 -15.35
CA GLY A 119 -4.90 -13.22 -16.58
C GLY A 119 -5.98 -14.32 -16.58
N GLY A 120 -6.76 -14.46 -15.52
CA GLY A 120 -7.75 -15.51 -15.34
C GLY A 120 -7.89 -15.90 -13.88
N SER A 121 -8.70 -15.14 -13.14
CA SER A 121 -9.41 -15.63 -11.95
C SER A 121 -8.78 -15.47 -10.55
N VAL A 122 -7.77 -14.63 -10.36
CA VAL A 122 -7.30 -14.27 -9.00
C VAL A 122 -7.23 -12.75 -8.86
N TYR A 123 -7.99 -12.21 -7.91
CA TYR A 123 -7.88 -10.82 -7.48
C TYR A 123 -7.57 -10.77 -5.99
N TYR A 124 -6.98 -9.66 -5.60
CA TYR A 124 -6.33 -9.47 -4.32
C TYR A 124 -7.27 -8.75 -3.33
N PRO A 125 -6.99 -8.70 -2.02
CA PRO A 125 -7.80 -7.94 -1.09
C PRO A 125 -7.66 -6.45 -1.43
N ILE A 126 -8.81 -5.80 -1.51
CA ILE A 126 -8.93 -4.38 -1.81
C ILE A 126 -9.81 -3.73 -0.75
N ILE A 127 -9.56 -2.45 -0.52
CA ILE A 127 -10.50 -1.56 0.17
C ILE A 127 -10.83 -0.45 -0.79
N ASN A 128 -12.12 -0.21 -0.98
CA ASN A 128 -12.62 0.82 -1.85
C ASN A 128 -13.66 1.67 -1.13
N VAL A 129 -13.86 2.90 -1.60
CA VAL A 129 -15.00 3.73 -1.19
C VAL A 129 -15.90 3.97 -2.39
N THR A 130 -17.13 3.48 -2.35
CA THR A 130 -18.07 3.57 -3.47
C THR A 130 -19.29 4.40 -3.12
N SER A 131 -19.97 4.94 -4.14
CA SER A 131 -21.20 5.75 -3.97
C SER A 131 -22.48 4.93 -3.82
N GLY A 132 -22.41 3.59 -3.80
CA GLY A 132 -23.57 2.68 -3.80
C GLY A 132 -24.35 2.57 -2.49
N GLY A 133 -23.86 3.21 -1.42
CA GLY A 133 -24.44 3.06 -0.09
C GLY A 133 -25.62 3.95 0.24
N ALA A 134 -26.44 3.51 1.20
CA ALA A 134 -27.68 4.16 1.63
C ALA A 134 -27.53 5.63 2.11
N ASN A 135 -26.29 6.13 2.27
CA ASN A 135 -25.96 7.45 2.81
C ASN A 135 -24.96 8.26 1.96
N GLY A 136 -24.85 8.00 0.64
CA GLY A 136 -23.97 8.79 -0.25
C GLY A 136 -22.48 8.42 -0.13
N GLY A 137 -22.20 7.15 0.23
CA GLY A 137 -20.85 6.59 0.32
C GLY A 137 -20.80 5.35 1.22
N GLU A 138 -20.06 4.34 0.82
CA GLU A 138 -19.76 3.13 1.58
C GLU A 138 -18.27 2.78 1.47
N MET A 139 -17.65 2.41 2.58
CA MET A 139 -16.36 1.72 2.54
C MET A 139 -16.61 0.23 2.37
N GLY A 140 -16.09 -0.35 1.31
CA GLY A 140 -16.09 -1.78 1.05
C GLY A 140 -14.71 -2.38 1.33
N ILE A 141 -14.69 -3.60 1.84
CA ILE A 141 -13.55 -4.50 1.69
C ILE A 141 -14.05 -5.67 0.87
N SER A 142 -13.29 -6.00 -0.17
CA SER A 142 -13.62 -7.14 -1.01
C SER A 142 -12.39 -7.93 -1.41
N SER A 143 -12.63 -9.19 -1.74
CA SER A 143 -11.73 -10.00 -2.54
C SER A 143 -12.54 -10.62 -3.67
N TYR A 144 -11.98 -10.63 -4.88
CA TYR A 144 -12.60 -11.39 -5.97
C TYR A 144 -11.83 -12.70 -6.13
N SER A 145 -12.56 -13.80 -6.07
CA SER A 145 -12.06 -15.09 -6.52
C SER A 145 -12.58 -15.35 -7.93
N GLY A 146 -11.98 -16.30 -8.62
CA GLY A 146 -12.19 -16.60 -10.03
C GLY A 146 -13.58 -16.74 -10.60
N SER A 147 -14.60 -16.79 -9.76
CA SER A 147 -16.01 -16.93 -10.11
C SER A 147 -16.85 -15.68 -9.81
N GLY A 148 -16.24 -14.56 -9.40
CA GLY A 148 -16.92 -13.30 -9.05
C GLY A 148 -16.44 -12.74 -7.69
N GLU A 149 -17.00 -11.61 -7.26
CA GLU A 149 -16.84 -11.09 -5.90
C GLU A 149 -17.19 -12.19 -4.90
N SER A 150 -16.20 -12.79 -4.22
CA SER A 150 -16.50 -13.92 -3.33
C SER A 150 -16.97 -13.45 -1.98
N GLU A 151 -16.49 -12.30 -1.50
CA GLU A 151 -16.93 -11.77 -0.23
C GLU A 151 -16.81 -10.23 -0.19
N TRP A 152 -17.92 -9.57 0.13
CA TRP A 152 -18.02 -8.11 0.21
C TRP A 152 -18.52 -7.70 1.60
N LYS A 153 -17.69 -6.96 2.34
CA LYS A 153 -18.07 -6.33 3.61
C LYS A 153 -18.17 -4.83 3.42
N VAL A 154 -19.36 -4.27 3.66
CA VAL A 154 -19.58 -2.82 3.67
C VAL A 154 -19.66 -2.25 5.06
N SER A 155 -19.20 -1.01 5.18
CA SER A 155 -19.47 -0.12 6.28
C SER A 155 -19.97 1.21 5.72
N PRO A 156 -21.19 1.66 6.07
CA PRO A 156 -21.69 2.93 5.61
C PRO A 156 -20.81 4.08 6.13
N VAL A 157 -20.56 5.07 5.29
CA VAL A 157 -19.81 6.26 5.71
C VAL A 157 -20.71 7.16 6.55
N ALA A 158 -20.33 7.42 7.80
CA ALA A 158 -21.06 8.30 8.69
C ALA A 158 -21.10 9.72 8.12
N GLY A 159 -22.30 10.21 7.81
CA GLY A 159 -22.52 11.53 7.21
C GLY A 159 -22.25 11.61 5.70
N GLY A 160 -21.95 10.48 5.03
CA GLY A 160 -21.61 10.41 3.61
C GLY A 160 -20.23 10.99 3.26
N LEU A 161 -19.87 10.94 1.97
CA LEU A 161 -18.72 11.68 1.42
C LEU A 161 -19.21 12.84 0.56
N PRO A 162 -19.62 13.97 1.16
CA PRO A 162 -20.49 14.92 0.52
C PRO A 162 -19.83 15.79 -0.57
N THR A 163 -18.50 15.96 -0.59
CA THR A 163 -17.86 16.93 -1.50
C THR A 163 -16.45 16.54 -1.97
N THR A 164 -16.03 17.07 -3.12
CA THR A 164 -14.65 16.99 -3.64
C THR A 164 -13.69 18.00 -3.02
N THR A 165 -14.13 18.75 -2.01
CA THR A 165 -13.36 19.88 -1.45
C THR A 165 -12.60 19.53 -0.18
N ASN A 166 -13.01 18.47 0.52
CA ASN A 166 -12.45 18.07 1.80
C ASN A 166 -11.35 17.02 1.61
N TRP A 167 -10.39 17.04 2.52
CA TRP A 167 -9.38 15.98 2.61
C TRP A 167 -9.89 14.85 3.50
N TYR A 168 -9.46 13.66 3.15
CA TYR A 168 -9.73 12.42 3.86
C TYR A 168 -8.44 11.64 4.01
N PHE A 169 -8.27 10.97 5.14
CA PHE A 169 -7.16 10.04 5.35
C PHE A 169 -7.69 8.62 5.18
N TYR A 170 -7.12 7.90 4.24
CA TYR A 170 -7.50 6.53 3.90
C TYR A 170 -6.39 5.58 4.30
N GLU A 171 -6.70 4.55 5.07
CA GLU A 171 -5.71 3.60 5.57
C GLU A 171 -6.22 2.16 5.44
N LEU A 172 -5.32 1.29 4.96
CA LEU A 172 -5.47 -0.15 4.85
C LEU A 172 -4.38 -0.79 5.71
N THR A 173 -4.81 -1.61 6.67
CA THR A 173 -3.94 -2.45 7.49
C THR A 173 -4.25 -3.91 7.20
N VAL A 174 -3.21 -4.71 6.97
CA VAL A 174 -3.34 -6.15 6.76
C VAL A 174 -2.39 -6.91 7.66
N SER A 175 -2.91 -7.97 8.28
CA SER A 175 -2.13 -8.89 9.09
C SER A 175 -2.26 -10.31 8.54
N TYR A 176 -1.12 -10.97 8.32
CA TYR A 176 -1.09 -12.38 7.95
C TYR A 176 -1.34 -13.23 9.21
N LEU A 177 -2.42 -14.02 9.19
CA LEU A 177 -2.84 -14.86 10.32
C LEU A 177 -2.33 -16.31 10.22
N GLY A 178 -1.59 -16.64 9.16
CA GLY A 178 -1.17 -18.00 8.85
C GLY A 178 -2.20 -18.78 8.02
N SER A 179 -1.77 -19.91 7.45
CA SER A 179 -2.62 -20.80 6.63
C SER A 179 -3.35 -20.08 5.50
N ASN A 180 -2.67 -19.15 4.84
CA ASN A 180 -3.21 -18.30 3.77
C ASN A 180 -4.29 -17.30 4.21
N ASN A 181 -4.51 -17.11 5.51
CA ASN A 181 -5.52 -16.17 6.00
C ASN A 181 -4.93 -14.78 6.27
N PHE A 182 -5.67 -13.75 5.91
CA PHE A 182 -5.31 -12.35 6.12
C PHE A 182 -6.46 -11.63 6.81
N SER A 183 -6.17 -10.92 7.90
CA SER A 183 -7.08 -9.93 8.47
C SER A 183 -6.84 -8.60 7.78
N VAL A 184 -7.87 -8.01 7.19
CA VAL A 184 -7.83 -6.75 6.47
C VAL A 184 -8.74 -5.76 7.19
N THR A 185 -8.23 -4.57 7.47
CA THR A 185 -8.97 -3.49 8.12
C THR A 185 -8.77 -2.20 7.36
N GLY A 186 -9.87 -1.55 7.01
CA GLY A 186 -9.91 -0.23 6.39
C GLY A 186 -10.43 0.82 7.34
N THR A 187 -9.86 2.01 7.26
CA THR A 187 -10.38 3.20 7.92
C THR A 187 -10.40 4.39 6.97
N LEU A 188 -11.39 5.25 7.16
CA LEU A 188 -11.57 6.51 6.47
C LEU A 188 -11.85 7.55 7.53
N ASN A 189 -10.96 8.52 7.63
CA ASN A 189 -11.07 9.64 8.55
C ASN A 189 -11.25 10.92 7.75
N SER A 190 -11.90 11.91 8.36
CA SER A 190 -11.76 13.29 7.88
C SER A 190 -10.31 13.74 8.06
N ALA A 191 -9.85 14.68 7.23
CA ALA A 191 -8.55 15.31 7.40
C ALA A 191 -8.65 16.81 7.09
N SER A 192 -7.89 17.62 7.80
CA SER A 192 -7.71 19.04 7.45
C SER A 192 -6.70 19.20 6.33
N SER A 193 -6.70 20.38 5.71
CA SER A 193 -5.77 20.73 4.64
C SER A 193 -4.31 20.68 5.07
N ASP A 194 -4.00 20.69 6.36
CA ASP A 194 -2.64 20.57 6.88
C ASP A 194 -2.17 19.12 7.14
N GLY A 195 -3.03 18.14 6.87
CA GLY A 195 -2.77 16.73 7.10
C GLY A 195 -3.19 16.23 8.49
N THR A 196 -3.74 17.08 9.37
CA THR A 196 -4.22 16.60 10.67
C THR A 196 -5.41 15.65 10.47
N VAL A 197 -5.24 14.40 10.92
CA VAL A 197 -6.29 13.38 10.86
C VAL A 197 -7.36 13.69 11.90
N GLY A 198 -8.61 13.76 11.45
CA GLY A 198 -9.80 14.05 12.24
C GLY A 198 -10.58 12.79 12.61
N SER A 199 -11.90 12.96 12.73
CA SER A 199 -12.81 11.89 13.16
C SER A 199 -12.88 10.74 12.17
N LEU A 200 -13.06 9.52 12.69
CA LEU A 200 -13.40 8.33 11.91
C LEU A 200 -14.78 8.53 11.26
N LEU A 201 -14.85 8.32 9.95
CA LEU A 201 -16.07 8.38 9.15
C LEU A 201 -16.58 6.97 8.81
N ALA A 202 -15.68 6.05 8.49
CA ALA A 202 -16.02 4.66 8.21
C ALA A 202 -14.88 3.72 8.61
N SER A 203 -15.24 2.50 8.98
CA SER A 203 -14.28 1.40 9.10
C SER A 203 -14.95 0.09 8.76
N ALA A 204 -14.22 -0.75 8.03
CA ALA A 204 -14.60 -2.10 7.70
C ALA A 204 -13.46 -3.05 8.08
N SER A 205 -13.80 -4.30 8.37
CA SER A 205 -12.81 -5.35 8.63
C SER A 205 -13.33 -6.70 8.16
N GLN A 206 -12.43 -7.50 7.59
CA GLN A 206 -12.73 -8.82 7.06
C GLN A 206 -11.49 -9.71 7.07
N THR A 207 -11.72 -11.02 7.21
CA THR A 207 -10.67 -12.04 7.02
C THR A 207 -10.86 -12.71 5.66
N PHE A 208 -9.79 -12.86 4.90
CA PHE A 208 -9.80 -13.56 3.61
C PHE A 208 -8.82 -14.73 3.61
N ASN A 209 -9.16 -15.80 2.90
CA ASN A 209 -8.20 -16.83 2.53
C ASN A 209 -7.66 -16.55 1.12
N ASN A 210 -6.37 -16.20 0.99
CA ASN A 210 -5.74 -15.90 -0.29
C ASN A 210 -4.40 -16.65 -0.44
N PRO A 211 -4.40 -17.89 -0.96
CA PRO A 211 -3.18 -18.68 -1.14
C PRO A 211 -2.21 -18.07 -2.15
N ALA A 212 -2.72 -17.29 -3.13
CA ALA A 212 -1.87 -16.66 -4.13
C ALA A 212 -0.95 -15.62 -3.48
N ILE A 213 -1.49 -14.69 -2.69
CA ILE A 213 -0.69 -13.68 -1.96
C ILE A 213 0.20 -14.34 -0.91
N ALA A 214 -0.35 -15.27 -0.12
CA ALA A 214 0.43 -15.91 0.95
C ALA A 214 1.64 -16.70 0.43
N GLY A 215 1.56 -17.22 -0.81
CA GLY A 215 2.66 -17.90 -1.48
C GLY A 215 3.59 -16.99 -2.28
N ASP A 216 3.24 -15.71 -2.48
CA ASP A 216 3.99 -14.82 -3.35
C ASP A 216 5.12 -14.09 -2.61
N SER A 217 6.35 -14.23 -3.12
CA SER A 217 7.52 -13.48 -2.64
C SER A 217 7.60 -12.05 -3.15
N THR A 218 6.73 -11.69 -4.09
CA THR A 218 6.74 -10.47 -4.91
C THR A 218 5.33 -9.89 -5.05
N ALA A 219 4.66 -9.63 -3.93
CA ALA A 219 3.46 -8.82 -3.90
C ALA A 219 3.81 -7.32 -4.01
N TYR A 220 2.87 -6.50 -4.48
CA TYR A 220 3.02 -5.06 -4.67
C TYR A 220 1.79 -4.34 -4.14
N ILE A 221 1.99 -3.15 -3.58
CA ILE A 221 0.89 -2.27 -3.19
C ILE A 221 0.43 -1.52 -4.43
N TYR A 222 -0.88 -1.35 -4.60
CA TYR A 222 -1.42 -0.44 -5.59
C TYR A 222 -2.45 0.51 -4.98
N PHE A 223 -2.64 1.63 -5.65
CA PHE A 223 -3.80 2.49 -5.45
C PHE A 223 -4.48 2.79 -6.78
N GLN A 224 -5.77 3.03 -6.72
CA GLN A 224 -6.60 3.34 -7.87
C GLN A 224 -7.51 4.51 -7.57
N VAL A 225 -7.75 5.34 -8.58
CA VAL A 225 -8.66 6.48 -8.51
C VAL A 225 -9.24 6.80 -9.89
N SER A 226 -10.42 7.40 -9.93
CA SER A 226 -11.00 8.01 -11.13
C SER A 226 -11.05 9.55 -11.02
N GLY A 227 -11.18 10.25 -12.15
CA GLY A 227 -10.88 11.68 -12.29
C GLY A 227 -11.66 12.61 -11.35
N GLY A 228 -11.12 13.81 -11.13
CA GLY A 228 -11.62 14.83 -10.21
C GLY A 228 -11.09 14.71 -8.78
N VAL A 229 -9.87 14.20 -8.62
CA VAL A 229 -9.29 13.88 -7.31
C VAL A 229 -7.86 14.37 -7.16
N ALA A 230 -7.48 14.65 -5.92
CA ALA A 230 -6.08 14.80 -5.52
C ALA A 230 -5.66 13.70 -4.53
N ILE A 231 -4.52 13.06 -4.77
CA ILE A 231 -3.85 12.17 -3.81
C ILE A 231 -2.55 12.81 -3.33
N ASP A 232 -2.27 12.68 -2.04
CA ASP A 232 -1.04 13.16 -1.42
C ASP A 232 -0.56 12.21 -0.30
N ASN A 233 0.72 12.29 0.05
CA ASN A 233 1.35 11.62 1.19
C ASN A 233 1.04 10.13 1.26
N LEU A 234 1.27 9.40 0.16
CA LEU A 234 1.16 7.94 0.18
C LEU A 234 2.26 7.37 1.06
N SER A 235 1.86 6.69 2.13
CA SER A 235 2.75 6.09 3.11
C SER A 235 2.57 4.58 3.11
N THR A 236 3.66 3.83 3.22
CA THR A 236 3.60 2.38 3.40
C THR A 236 4.68 1.89 4.35
N THR A 237 4.30 0.95 5.23
CA THR A 237 5.22 0.23 6.13
C THR A 237 5.56 -1.17 5.63
N ALA A 238 5.15 -1.52 4.40
CA ALA A 238 5.28 -2.87 3.84
C ALA A 238 6.62 -3.15 3.11
N VAL A 239 7.48 -2.14 2.93
CA VAL A 239 8.54 -2.14 1.91
C VAL A 239 9.92 -2.45 2.54
N PRO A 240 10.71 -3.40 2.00
CA PRO A 240 11.14 -4.60 2.76
C PRO A 240 12.66 -4.69 2.97
N GLU A 241 13.11 -5.83 3.50
CA GLU A 241 14.39 -6.38 3.06
C GLU A 241 14.21 -7.60 2.15
N PRO A 242 14.76 -7.57 0.92
CA PRO A 242 15.04 -8.81 0.19
C PRO A 242 16.32 -9.51 0.67
N THR A 243 17.32 -8.79 1.19
CA THR A 243 18.62 -9.32 1.70
C THR A 243 19.61 -8.20 2.13
N THR A 244 19.18 -6.94 2.20
CA THR A 244 20.05 -5.76 1.96
C THR A 244 20.60 -5.08 3.24
N LEU A 245 19.91 -5.11 4.38
CA LEU A 245 20.45 -4.55 5.64
C LEU A 245 21.24 -5.60 6.45
N GLY A 246 20.93 -6.89 6.29
CA GLY A 246 21.74 -7.98 6.85
C GLY A 246 23.19 -8.02 6.35
N LEU A 247 23.44 -7.66 5.08
CA LEU A 247 24.78 -7.63 4.47
C LEU A 247 25.59 -6.38 4.89
N LEU A 248 24.94 -5.24 5.09
CA LEU A 248 25.58 -3.98 5.50
C LEU A 248 26.00 -3.99 6.98
N ALA A 249 25.18 -4.57 7.87
CA ALA A 249 25.53 -4.72 9.28
C ALA A 249 26.57 -5.85 9.51
N GLY A 250 26.48 -6.96 8.77
CA GLY A 250 27.44 -8.06 8.84
C GLY A 250 28.82 -7.71 8.25
N GLY A 251 28.86 -6.95 7.16
CA GLY A 251 30.10 -6.50 6.53
C GLY A 251 30.91 -5.52 7.40
N GLY A 252 30.24 -4.58 8.06
CA GLY A 252 30.91 -3.56 8.90
C GLY A 252 31.61 -4.13 10.14
N LEU A 253 31.01 -5.11 10.81
CA LEU A 253 31.56 -5.74 12.01
C LEU A 253 32.76 -6.67 11.70
N LEU A 254 32.73 -7.36 10.56
CA LEU A 254 33.85 -8.21 10.13
C LEU A 254 35.07 -7.40 9.70
N VAL A 255 34.88 -6.25 9.03
CA VAL A 255 35.96 -5.32 8.67
C VAL A 255 36.62 -4.71 9.90
N PHE A 256 35.82 -4.29 10.90
CA PHE A 256 36.36 -3.71 12.14
C PHE A 256 37.11 -4.75 13.02
N ALA A 257 36.60 -5.99 13.08
CA ALA A 257 37.27 -7.09 13.78
C ALA A 257 38.58 -7.52 13.10
N ALA A 258 38.64 -7.51 11.77
CA ALA A 258 39.86 -7.77 11.01
C ALA A 258 40.90 -6.65 11.18
N TYR A 259 40.47 -5.39 11.23
CA TYR A 259 41.33 -4.23 11.46
C TYR A 259 41.99 -4.25 12.86
N ARG A 260 41.24 -4.54 13.93
CA ARG A 260 41.82 -4.63 15.30
C ARG A 260 42.84 -5.77 15.44
N ARG A 261 42.66 -6.89 14.75
CA ARG A 261 43.62 -8.01 14.79
C ARG A 261 44.95 -7.71 14.07
N ARG A 262 44.94 -6.83 13.07
CA ARG A 262 46.19 -6.36 12.41
C ARG A 262 46.97 -5.38 13.29
N MET A 263 46.28 -4.48 14.00
CA MET A 263 46.92 -3.51 14.90
C MET A 263 47.51 -4.14 16.17
N ALA A 264 47.05 -5.33 16.58
CA ALA A 264 47.60 -6.04 17.74
C ALA A 264 48.82 -6.94 17.41
N ARG A 265 49.22 -7.01 16.12
CA ARG A 265 50.34 -7.84 15.63
C ARG A 265 51.46 -7.02 14.99
N ALA A 266 51.32 -5.69 14.92
CA ALA A 266 52.36 -4.74 14.58
C ALA A 266 52.90 -4.12 15.88
#